data_AF-A0A554XC26-F1
#
_entry.id   AF-A0A554XC26-F1
#
_cell.length_a   1.000
_cell.length_b   1.000
_cell.length_c   1.000
_cell.angle_alpha   90.00
_cell.angle_beta   90.00
_cell.angle_gamma   90.00
#
_symmetry.space_group_name_H-M   'P 1'
#
loop_
_entity.id
_entity.type
_entity.pdbx_description
1 polymer ?
#
loop_
_entity_poly.entity_id
_entity_poly.type
_entity_poly.pdbx_seq_one_letter_code
_entity_poly.pdbx_strand_id
1 'polypeptide(L)'
;MSDVSLIDILPRRAASLAALKRWIGLSARSARPIDGIDHLRQSILDILSTYPGERIMRPEYGSRIRDLIDRPVNAQWLADLYHEVAVAIQRWEPRVKVQRVAASMDTPGHVTLDLTLRIGAQEQPQTLRVEV
;
A
#
# COMPACT_ATOMS: atom_id res chain seq x y z
N MET A 1 9.09 16.37 46.07
CA MET A 1 8.21 15.19 45.95
C MET A 1 7.86 15.03 44.49
N SER A 2 8.24 13.89 43.96
CA SER A 2 8.20 13.45 42.57
C SER A 2 6.81 13.43 41.96
N ASP A 3 6.71 13.87 40.71
CA ASP A 3 6.01 13.08 39.70
C ASP A 3 6.88 13.02 38.44
N VAL A 4 7.53 11.87 38.28
CA VAL A 4 8.21 11.43 37.06
C VAL A 4 7.23 10.45 36.43
N SER A 5 6.93 10.63 35.14
CA SER A 5 6.37 9.64 34.18
C SER A 5 5.01 10.03 33.57
N LEU A 6 5.04 10.87 32.55
CA LEU A 6 4.39 10.44 31.31
C LEU A 6 5.31 10.77 30.15
N ILE A 7 5.93 9.72 29.64
CA ILE A 7 6.88 9.79 28.54
C ILE A 7 6.14 10.39 27.34
N ASP A 8 6.67 11.50 26.86
CA ASP A 8 6.36 12.09 25.56
C ASP A 8 6.89 11.14 24.47
N ILE A 9 6.19 10.01 24.24
CA ILE A 9 6.56 9.03 23.21
C ILE A 9 5.82 9.38 21.93
N LEU A 10 6.52 10.14 21.09
CA LEU A 10 6.35 10.37 19.65
C LEU A 10 6.06 11.85 19.32
N PRO A 11 7.00 12.56 18.66
CA PRO A 11 6.67 13.85 18.11
C PRO A 11 5.52 13.70 17.10
N ARG A 12 4.50 14.56 17.21
CA ARG A 12 3.51 14.85 16.14
C ARG A 12 4.20 15.50 14.93
N ARG A 13 5.25 14.89 14.40
CA ARG A 13 5.93 15.34 13.18
C ARG A 13 5.40 14.51 12.02
N ALA A 14 4.76 15.20 11.08
CA ALA A 14 4.28 14.68 9.80
C ALA A 14 5.25 13.65 9.21
N ALA A 15 4.75 12.46 8.85
CA ALA A 15 5.55 11.49 8.12
C ALA A 15 6.03 12.14 6.81
N SER A 16 7.32 12.43 6.70
CA SER A 16 7.96 12.91 5.47
C SER A 16 8.49 11.72 4.67
N LEU A 17 8.89 11.93 3.43
CA LEU A 17 9.58 10.91 2.62
C LEU A 17 10.82 10.36 3.35
N ALA A 18 11.55 11.23 4.06
CA ALA A 18 12.66 10.84 4.94
C ALA A 18 12.20 9.98 6.14
N ALA A 19 10.99 10.20 6.66
CA ALA A 19 10.44 9.36 7.73
C ALA A 19 10.20 7.91 7.29
N LEU A 20 10.03 7.63 6.00
CA LEU A 20 9.91 6.26 5.51
C LEU A 20 11.23 5.47 5.64
N LYS A 21 12.39 6.14 5.66
CA LYS A 21 13.70 5.49 5.84
C LYS A 21 13.83 4.70 7.14
N ARG A 22 12.99 4.99 8.15
CA ARG A 22 12.97 4.23 9.41
C ARG A 22 12.46 2.79 9.25
N TRP A 23 11.74 2.51 8.16
CA TRP A 23 11.14 1.20 7.91
C TRP A 23 12.12 0.35 7.14
N ILE A 24 12.92 -0.43 7.87
CA ILE A 24 13.93 -1.33 7.29
C ILE A 24 13.37 -2.74 7.33
N GLY A 25 13.41 -3.41 6.19
CA GLY A 25 13.01 -4.81 6.04
C GLY A 25 13.90 -5.52 5.03
N LEU A 26 13.54 -6.76 4.70
CA LEU A 26 14.25 -7.55 3.71
C LEU A 26 13.46 -7.61 2.41
N SER A 27 14.16 -7.55 1.29
CA SER A 27 13.54 -7.80 -0.02
C SER A 27 13.12 -9.26 -0.13
N ALA A 28 11.87 -9.51 -0.51
CA ALA A 28 11.36 -10.86 -0.76
C ALA A 28 12.07 -11.57 -1.92
N ARG A 29 12.67 -10.81 -2.86
CA ARG A 29 13.33 -11.35 -4.06
C ARG A 29 14.84 -11.55 -3.88
N SER A 30 15.50 -10.63 -3.20
CA SER A 30 16.98 -10.60 -3.13
C SER A 30 17.56 -10.85 -1.74
N ALA A 31 16.72 -10.92 -0.70
CA ALA A 31 17.12 -10.98 0.70
C ALA A 31 18.06 -9.84 1.17
N ARG A 32 18.18 -8.76 0.39
CA ARG A 32 18.93 -7.57 0.79
C ARG A 32 18.09 -6.64 1.66
N PRO A 33 18.70 -5.85 2.56
CA PRO A 33 18.00 -4.80 3.27
C PRO A 33 17.40 -3.79 2.28
N ILE A 34 16.12 -3.48 2.45
CA ILE A 34 15.40 -2.42 1.74
C ILE A 34 14.72 -1.51 2.76
N ASP A 35 14.57 -0.25 2.40
CA ASP A 35 13.94 0.74 3.25
C ASP A 35 13.02 1.67 2.45
N GLY A 36 12.37 2.61 3.14
CA GLY A 36 11.78 3.76 2.48
C GLY A 36 10.68 3.40 1.48
N ILE A 37 10.80 3.95 0.27
CA ILE A 37 9.87 3.72 -0.84
C ILE A 37 9.94 2.29 -1.36
N ASP A 38 11.11 1.66 -1.37
CA ASP A 38 11.24 0.29 -1.88
C ASP A 38 10.55 -0.70 -0.96
N HIS A 39 10.70 -0.51 0.36
CA HIS A 39 9.95 -1.25 1.35
C HIS A 39 8.43 -0.99 1.23
N LEU A 40 8.01 0.26 1.02
CA LEU A 40 6.60 0.59 0.83
C LEU A 40 6.02 -0.08 -0.43
N ARG A 41 6.74 -0.03 -1.56
CA ARG A 41 6.33 -0.68 -2.80
C ARG A 41 6.16 -2.18 -2.60
N GLN A 42 7.12 -2.84 -1.94
CA GLN A 42 7.01 -4.26 -1.62
C GLN A 42 5.79 -4.56 -0.73
N SER A 43 5.54 -3.72 0.27
CA SER A 43 4.39 -3.84 1.17
C SER A 43 3.05 -3.75 0.41
N ILE A 44 2.90 -2.76 -0.48
CA ILE A 44 1.69 -2.60 -1.30
C ILE A 44 1.50 -3.79 -2.23
N LEU A 45 2.57 -4.26 -2.88
CA LEU A 45 2.52 -5.46 -3.71
C LEU A 45 2.09 -6.70 -2.91
N ASP A 46 2.64 -6.89 -1.73
CA ASP A 46 2.28 -8.00 -0.82
C ASP A 46 0.79 -7.93 -0.44
N ILE A 47 0.28 -6.74 -0.10
CA ILE A 47 -1.15 -6.53 0.23
C ILE A 47 -2.04 -6.87 -0.96
N LEU A 48 -1.75 -6.28 -2.14
CA LEU A 48 -2.62 -6.42 -3.30
C LEU A 48 -2.57 -7.82 -3.88
N SER A 49 -1.40 -8.45 -3.90
CA SER A 49 -1.23 -9.80 -4.43
C SER A 49 -1.75 -10.89 -3.49
N THR A 50 -1.84 -10.68 -2.18
CA THR A 50 -2.33 -11.70 -1.22
C THR A 50 -3.85 -11.77 -1.22
N TYR A 51 -4.43 -12.97 -1.30
CA TYR A 51 -5.87 -13.19 -1.17
C TYR A 51 -6.28 -13.46 0.29
N PRO A 52 -7.42 -12.94 0.78
CA PRO A 52 -7.93 -13.27 2.10
C PRO A 52 -8.04 -14.79 2.31
N GLY A 53 -7.50 -15.27 3.43
CA GLY A 53 -7.40 -16.69 3.78
C GLY A 53 -6.03 -17.33 3.52
N GLU A 54 -5.14 -16.69 2.73
CA GLU A 54 -3.80 -17.23 2.47
C GLU A 54 -2.89 -17.20 3.72
N ARG A 55 -3.10 -16.25 4.63
CA ARG A 55 -2.33 -16.14 5.88
C ARG A 55 -3.06 -16.83 7.03
N ILE A 56 -2.50 -17.95 7.50
CA ILE A 56 -3.08 -18.85 8.53
C ILE A 56 -3.58 -18.11 9.77
N MET A 57 -2.80 -17.16 10.30
CA MET A 57 -3.14 -16.41 11.52
C MET A 57 -3.65 -14.99 11.26
N ARG A 58 -3.88 -14.64 9.98
CA ARG A 58 -4.39 -13.33 9.53
C ARG A 58 -5.28 -13.51 8.29
N PRO A 59 -6.39 -14.26 8.38
CA PRO A 59 -7.19 -14.59 7.21
C PRO A 59 -7.81 -13.35 6.54
N GLU A 60 -7.95 -12.22 7.22
CA GLU A 60 -8.48 -10.98 6.64
C GLU A 60 -7.46 -10.19 5.82
N TYR A 61 -6.16 -10.54 5.93
CA TYR A 61 -5.09 -9.84 5.25
C TYR A 61 -5.13 -10.06 3.74
N GLY A 62 -4.88 -8.99 2.99
CA GLY A 62 -4.79 -9.02 1.53
C GLY A 62 -5.81 -8.12 0.85
N SER A 63 -6.12 -8.44 -0.40
CA SER A 63 -7.12 -7.75 -1.21
C SER A 63 -7.95 -8.74 -2.05
N ARG A 64 -9.17 -8.34 -2.42
CA ARG A 64 -10.05 -9.16 -3.26
C ARG A 64 -9.96 -8.82 -4.74
N ILE A 65 -8.90 -8.12 -5.19
CA ILE A 65 -8.73 -7.78 -6.61
C ILE A 65 -8.72 -9.04 -7.51
N ARG A 66 -8.28 -10.20 -6.97
CA ARG A 66 -8.32 -11.47 -7.71
C ARG A 66 -9.74 -11.92 -8.06
N ASP A 67 -10.76 -11.46 -7.33
CA ASP A 67 -12.17 -11.74 -7.66
C ASP A 67 -12.57 -11.08 -8.98
N LEU A 68 -11.81 -10.09 -9.46
CA LEU A 68 -12.06 -9.34 -10.69
C LEU A 68 -11.44 -9.98 -11.94
N ILE A 69 -10.63 -11.03 -11.77
CA ILE A 69 -10.04 -11.79 -12.88
C ILE A 69 -11.18 -12.43 -13.70
N ASP A 70 -10.99 -12.48 -15.03
CA ASP A 70 -11.95 -12.99 -16.02
C ASP A 70 -13.32 -12.30 -16.07
N ARG A 71 -13.50 -11.20 -15.34
CA ARG A 71 -14.67 -10.33 -15.49
C ARG A 71 -14.49 -9.39 -16.70
N PRO A 72 -15.58 -9.03 -17.40
CA PRO A 72 -15.51 -8.07 -18.49
C PRO A 72 -15.06 -6.69 -17.99
N VAL A 73 -14.06 -6.10 -18.65
CA VAL A 73 -13.56 -4.76 -18.31
C VAL A 73 -14.55 -3.70 -18.76
N ASN A 74 -15.32 -3.18 -17.81
CA ASN A 74 -16.29 -2.10 -18.00
C ASN A 74 -16.19 -1.08 -16.86
N ALA A 75 -17.04 -0.05 -16.86
CA ALA A 75 -17.01 1.00 -15.84
C ALA A 75 -17.25 0.47 -14.41
N GLN A 76 -18.09 -0.57 -14.24
CA GLN A 76 -18.31 -1.21 -12.95
C GLN A 76 -17.06 -1.95 -12.48
N TRP A 77 -16.41 -2.69 -13.37
CA TRP A 77 -15.15 -3.39 -13.10
C TRP A 77 -14.06 -2.42 -12.62
N LEU A 78 -13.93 -1.25 -13.28
CA LEU A 78 -12.99 -0.21 -12.87
C LEU A 78 -13.34 0.36 -11.49
N ALA A 79 -14.62 0.60 -11.21
CA ALA A 79 -15.07 1.09 -9.92
C ALA A 79 -14.76 0.08 -8.79
N ASP A 80 -15.03 -1.21 -9.02
CA ASP A 80 -14.74 -2.29 -8.07
C ASP A 80 -13.22 -2.39 -7.83
N LEU A 81 -12.40 -2.33 -8.89
CA LEU A 81 -10.95 -2.33 -8.79
C LEU A 81 -10.43 -1.17 -7.93
N TYR A 82 -10.88 0.05 -8.22
CA TYR A 82 -10.45 1.23 -7.48
C TYR A 82 -10.88 1.16 -6.02
N HIS A 83 -12.08 0.65 -5.76
CA HIS A 83 -12.57 0.42 -4.41
C HIS A 83 -11.70 -0.56 -3.65
N GLU A 84 -11.47 -1.76 -4.20
CA GLU A 84 -10.70 -2.82 -3.55
C GLU A 84 -9.26 -2.39 -3.27
N VAL A 85 -8.59 -1.75 -4.23
CA VAL A 85 -7.23 -1.23 -4.05
C VAL A 85 -7.18 -0.18 -2.93
N ALA A 86 -8.11 0.78 -2.95
CA ALA A 86 -8.15 1.84 -1.94
C ALA A 86 -8.42 1.30 -0.53
N VAL A 87 -9.38 0.38 -0.39
CA VAL A 87 -9.75 -0.23 0.89
C VAL A 87 -8.61 -1.10 1.43
N ALA A 88 -8.00 -1.95 0.61
CA ALA A 88 -6.91 -2.82 1.03
C ALA A 88 -5.70 -2.02 1.51
N ILE A 89 -5.27 -1.01 0.75
CA ILE A 89 -4.14 -0.13 1.14
C ILE A 89 -4.51 0.66 2.40
N GLN A 90 -5.70 1.25 2.48
CA GLN A 90 -6.12 2.00 3.65
C GLN A 90 -6.14 1.14 4.93
N ARG A 91 -6.54 -0.13 4.82
CA ARG A 91 -6.64 -1.06 5.95
C ARG A 91 -5.26 -1.53 6.42
N TRP A 92 -4.35 -1.85 5.51
CA TRP A 92 -3.11 -2.56 5.82
C TRP A 92 -1.84 -1.72 5.74
N GLU A 93 -1.87 -0.55 5.10
CA GLU A 93 -0.71 0.32 4.90
C GLU A 93 -0.92 1.73 5.48
N PRO A 94 -0.82 1.88 6.82
CA PRO A 94 -1.14 3.14 7.50
C PRO A 94 -0.14 4.27 7.22
N ARG A 95 1.00 3.96 6.58
CA ARG A 95 2.06 4.94 6.28
C ARG A 95 1.64 5.91 5.18
N VAL A 96 0.67 5.53 4.35
CA VAL A 96 0.23 6.31 3.19
C VAL A 96 -1.29 6.45 3.13
N LYS A 97 -1.75 7.45 2.40
CA LYS A 97 -3.14 7.60 2.02
C LYS A 97 -3.25 7.60 0.50
N VAL A 98 -4.10 6.74 -0.04
CA VAL A 98 -4.38 6.73 -1.48
C VAL A 98 -5.13 8.00 -1.86
N GLN A 99 -4.61 8.74 -2.84
CA GLN A 99 -5.28 9.92 -3.40
C GLN A 99 -5.91 9.62 -4.76
N ARG A 100 -5.26 8.77 -5.55
CA ARG A 100 -5.75 8.36 -6.87
C ARG A 100 -5.27 6.95 -7.17
N VAL A 101 -6.15 6.17 -7.79
CA VAL A 101 -5.84 4.91 -8.46
C VAL A 101 -6.21 5.13 -9.93
N ALA A 102 -5.29 4.87 -10.84
CA ALA A 102 -5.56 4.82 -12.26
C ALA A 102 -5.16 3.46 -12.80
N ALA A 103 -5.98 2.90 -13.68
CA ALA A 103 -5.69 1.64 -14.35
C ALA A 103 -5.43 1.91 -15.83
N SER A 104 -4.37 1.33 -16.37
CA SER A 104 -4.10 1.28 -17.81
C SER A 104 -4.03 -0.17 -18.27
N MET A 105 -4.35 -0.40 -19.54
CA MET A 105 -4.26 -1.71 -20.18
C MET A 105 -3.48 -1.53 -21.48
N ASP A 106 -2.16 -1.59 -21.35
CA ASP A 106 -1.26 -1.44 -22.50
C ASP A 106 -1.24 -2.71 -23.36
N THR A 107 -1.49 -3.87 -22.74
CA THR A 107 -1.52 -5.20 -23.36
C THR A 107 -2.80 -5.95 -22.97
N PRO A 108 -3.45 -6.71 -23.88
CA PRO A 108 -4.61 -7.52 -23.53
C PRO A 108 -4.35 -8.45 -22.33
N GLY A 109 -5.30 -8.50 -21.40
CA GLY A 109 -5.22 -9.31 -20.19
C GLY A 109 -4.25 -8.80 -19.13
N HIS A 110 -3.60 -7.65 -19.33
CA HIS A 110 -2.68 -7.04 -18.37
C HIS A 110 -3.19 -5.68 -17.93
N VAL A 111 -3.27 -5.47 -16.62
CA VAL A 111 -3.70 -4.21 -16.03
C VAL A 111 -2.55 -3.64 -15.21
N THR A 112 -2.15 -2.40 -15.52
CA THR A 112 -1.17 -1.68 -14.72
C THR A 112 -1.86 -0.65 -13.84
N LEU A 113 -1.47 -0.55 -12.58
CA LEU A 113 -2.01 0.39 -11.62
C LEU A 113 -1.02 1.53 -11.35
N ASP A 114 -1.43 2.75 -11.62
CA ASP A 114 -0.74 3.96 -11.20
C ASP A 114 -1.39 4.49 -9.92
N LEU A 115 -0.66 4.40 -8.81
CA LEU A 115 -1.12 4.81 -7.49
C LEU A 115 -0.50 6.15 -7.13
N THR A 116 -1.34 7.17 -6.92
CA THR A 116 -0.90 8.43 -6.33
C THR A 116 -1.13 8.37 -4.83
N LEU A 117 -0.06 8.38 -4.06
CA LEU A 117 -0.05 8.21 -2.61
C LEU A 117 0.43 9.48 -1.91
N ARG A 118 -0.23 9.82 -0.82
CA ARG A 118 0.23 10.87 0.10
C ARG A 118 0.88 10.24 1.31
N ILE A 119 2.13 10.63 1.58
CA ILE A 119 2.91 10.15 2.72
C ILE A 119 2.81 11.19 3.83
N GLY A 120 2.28 10.78 4.99
CA GLY A 120 2.09 11.64 6.16
C GLY A 120 1.27 12.90 5.91
N ALA A 121 1.74 14.07 6.37
CA ALA A 121 1.05 15.36 6.20
C ALA A 121 1.68 16.25 5.11
N GLN A 122 2.58 15.70 4.27
CA GLN A 122 3.13 16.47 3.16
C GLN A 122 2.08 16.72 2.07
N GLU A 123 2.20 17.88 1.43
CA GLU A 123 1.29 18.32 0.37
C GLU A 123 1.57 17.66 -0.99
N GLN A 124 2.82 17.25 -1.27
CA GLN A 124 3.18 16.72 -2.58
C GLN A 124 2.89 15.21 -2.68
N PRO A 125 1.97 14.79 -3.57
CA PRO A 125 1.73 13.39 -3.83
C PRO A 125 2.95 12.71 -4.46
N GLN A 126 3.15 11.44 -4.11
CA GLN A 126 4.11 10.56 -4.76
C GLN A 126 3.35 9.55 -5.62
N THR A 127 3.68 9.47 -6.91
CA THR A 127 3.10 8.46 -7.79
C THR A 127 3.99 7.22 -7.80
N LEU A 128 3.41 6.08 -7.43
CA LEU A 128 4.01 4.76 -7.51
C LEU A 128 3.26 3.95 -8.57
N ARG A 129 3.99 3.51 -9.59
CA ARG A 129 3.49 2.50 -10.53
C ARG A 129 3.67 1.12 -9.91
N VAL A 130 2.61 0.34 -9.92
CA VAL A 130 2.55 -1.02 -9.37
C VAL A 130 1.89 -1.92 -10.41
N GLU A 131 2.56 -3.03 -10.69
CA GLU A 131 2.02 -4.10 -11.53
C GLU A 131 1.55 -5.21 -10.58
N VAL A 132 0.30 -5.63 -10.74
CA VAL A 132 -0.33 -6.63 -9.87
C VAL A 132 -0.79 -7.82 -10.69
#